data_AF-A0A1E5KU02-F1
#
_entry.id   AF-A0A1E5KU02-F1
#
_cell.length_a   1.000
_cell.length_b   1.000
_cell.length_c   1.000
_cell.angle_alpha   90.00
_cell.angle_beta   90.00
_cell.angle_gamma   90.00
#
_symmetry.space_group_name_H-M   'P 1'
#
loop_
_entity.id
_entity.type
_entity.pdbx_description
1 polymer ?
#
loop_
_entity_poly.entity_id
_entity_poly.type
_entity_poly.pdbx_seq_one_letter_code
_entity_poly.pdbx_strand_id
1 'polypeptide(L)'
;MAKISSNLSIAGSVSSSLSQAASGLSGVQNPSTFAERTNVSGNSNARKSGTDLVNALHKISDSIAKDGNNIHSVAQEFAAIDQKIKNQLDSLSLGGRLR
;
A
#
# COMPACT_ATOMS: atom_id res chain seq x y z
N MET A 1 13.41 -29.53 0.13
CA MET A 1 13.26 -28.56 1.25
C MET A 1 12.41 -27.40 0.75
N ALA A 2 11.26 -27.16 1.37
CA ALA A 2 10.38 -26.06 0.97
C ALA A 2 11.09 -24.73 1.23
N LYS A 3 11.35 -23.98 0.15
CA LYS A 3 11.92 -22.64 0.24
C LYS A 3 10.84 -21.74 0.84
N ILE A 4 10.91 -21.50 2.16
CA ILE A 4 10.17 -20.39 2.74
C ILE A 4 10.79 -19.14 2.12
N SER A 5 10.07 -18.57 1.17
CA SER A 5 10.49 -17.45 0.36
C SER A 5 9.45 -16.39 0.59
N SER A 6 9.56 -15.70 1.71
CA SER A 6 8.95 -14.38 1.87
C SER A 6 9.41 -13.53 0.69
N ASN A 7 8.57 -13.45 -0.35
CA ASN A 7 8.96 -12.84 -1.61
C ASN A 7 8.84 -11.32 -1.44
N LEU A 8 9.78 -10.76 -0.66
CA LEU A 8 9.98 -9.33 -0.44
C LEU A 8 9.91 -8.53 -1.74
N SER A 9 10.38 -9.13 -2.84
CA SER A 9 10.32 -8.53 -4.16
C SER A 9 8.89 -8.40 -4.69
N ILE A 10 8.02 -9.41 -4.47
CA ILE A 10 6.59 -9.33 -4.82
C ILE A 10 5.86 -8.36 -3.87
N ALA A 11 6.12 -8.42 -2.57
CA ALA A 11 5.47 -7.52 -1.62
C ALA A 11 5.89 -6.05 -1.87
N GLY A 12 7.16 -5.81 -2.22
CA GLY A 12 7.66 -4.50 -2.61
C GLY A 12 7.09 -4.01 -3.94
N SER A 13 6.90 -4.88 -4.94
CA SER A 13 6.26 -4.49 -6.19
C SER A 13 4.78 -4.17 -6.01
N VAL A 14 4.07 -4.93 -5.17
CA VAL A 14 2.67 -4.66 -4.80
C VAL A 14 2.56 -3.35 -4.03
N SER A 15 3.37 -3.12 -2.99
CA SER A 15 3.34 -1.87 -2.22
C SER A 15 3.67 -0.66 -3.08
N SER A 16 4.65 -0.78 -4.00
CA SER A 16 4.98 0.27 -4.95
C SER A 16 3.82 0.57 -5.90
N SER A 17 3.14 -0.46 -6.39
CA SER A 17 1.98 -0.30 -7.29
C SER A 17 0.81 0.38 -6.57
N LEU A 18 0.57 0.00 -5.31
CA LEU A 18 -0.44 0.63 -4.45
C LEU A 18 -0.08 2.10 -4.15
N SER A 19 1.19 2.40 -3.87
CA SER A 19 1.66 3.77 -3.65
C SER A 19 1.49 4.65 -4.90
N GLN A 20 1.77 4.12 -6.09
CA GLN A 20 1.52 4.81 -7.35
C GLN A 20 0.03 5.07 -7.58
N ALA A 21 -0.83 4.07 -7.32
CA ALA A 21 -2.28 4.21 -7.44
C ALA A 21 -2.83 5.26 -6.45
N ALA A 22 -2.37 5.24 -5.20
CA ALA A 22 -2.72 6.23 -4.19
C ALA A 22 -2.31 7.63 -4.62
N SER A 23 -1.09 7.80 -5.15
CA SER A 23 -0.58 9.07 -5.66
C SER A 23 -1.37 9.60 -6.85
N GLY A 24 -1.82 8.73 -7.75
CA GLY A 24 -2.70 9.10 -8.85
C GLY A 24 -4.07 9.59 -8.35
N LEU A 25 -4.60 8.95 -7.31
CA LEU A 25 -5.90 9.29 -6.74
C LEU A 25 -5.87 10.59 -5.91
N SER A 26 -4.78 10.85 -5.19
CA SER A 26 -4.57 12.11 -4.47
C SER A 26 -4.24 13.30 -5.37
N GLY A 27 -3.85 13.04 -6.63
CA GLY A 27 -3.68 14.07 -7.65
C GLY A 27 -5.00 14.72 -8.10
N VAL A 28 -6.16 14.13 -7.76
CA VAL A 28 -7.48 14.70 -8.07
C VAL A 28 -7.83 15.76 -7.02
N GLN A 29 -7.29 16.97 -7.21
CA GLN A 29 -7.35 18.02 -6.19
C GLN A 29 -8.59 18.92 -6.29
N ASN A 30 -9.16 19.10 -7.48
CA ASN A 30 -10.20 20.10 -7.70
C ASN A 30 -11.48 19.51 -8.29
N PRO A 31 -12.64 19.69 -7.61
CA PRO A 31 -13.91 19.49 -8.25
C PRO A 31 -14.07 20.49 -9.40
N SER A 32 -14.81 20.11 -10.44
CA SER A 32 -15.04 20.96 -11.62
C SER A 32 -15.60 22.33 -11.20
N THR A 33 -14.93 23.40 -11.63
CA THR A 33 -15.35 24.79 -11.39
C THR A 33 -16.54 25.20 -12.26
N PHE A 34 -17.06 24.31 -13.10
CA PHE A 34 -18.19 24.60 -13.98
C PHE A 34 -19.44 25.01 -13.20
N ALA A 35 -19.64 24.42 -12.00
CA ALA A 35 -20.72 24.79 -11.09
C ALA A 35 -20.55 26.19 -10.46
N GLU A 36 -19.43 26.87 -10.70
CA GLU A 36 -19.22 28.25 -10.23
C GLU A 36 -19.77 29.31 -11.18
N ARG A 37 -20.15 28.91 -12.40
CA ARG A 37 -20.53 29.85 -13.46
C ARG A 37 -21.96 30.40 -13.34
N THR A 38 -22.83 29.78 -12.54
CA THR A 38 -24.22 30.24 -12.33
C THR A 38 -24.67 30.06 -10.88
N ASN A 39 -25.66 30.83 -10.44
CA ASN A 39 -26.23 30.80 -9.08
C ASN A 39 -27.48 29.93 -8.95
N VAL A 40 -27.69 28.99 -9.87
CA VAL A 40 -28.83 28.06 -9.82
C VAL A 40 -28.63 27.11 -8.64
N SER A 41 -29.68 26.83 -7.85
CA SER A 41 -29.61 26.00 -6.64
C SER A 41 -28.97 24.62 -6.88
N GLY A 42 -29.18 24.03 -8.07
CA GLY A 42 -28.53 22.78 -8.49
C GLY A 42 -26.99 22.84 -8.48
N ASN A 43 -26.39 24.00 -8.70
CA ASN A 43 -24.94 24.17 -8.64
C ASN A 43 -24.39 24.08 -7.22
N SER A 44 -25.17 24.46 -6.20
CA SER A 44 -24.76 24.29 -4.80
C SER A 44 -24.62 22.80 -4.46
N ASN A 45 -25.59 21.98 -4.91
CA ASN A 45 -25.54 20.53 -4.76
C ASN A 45 -24.38 19.92 -5.55
N ALA A 46 -24.13 20.40 -6.77
CA ALA A 46 -23.00 19.95 -7.58
C ALA A 46 -21.64 20.27 -6.94
N ARG A 47 -21.47 21.48 -6.39
CA ARG A 47 -20.26 21.86 -5.62
C ARG A 47 -20.06 20.95 -4.43
N LYS A 48 -21.10 20.77 -3.61
CA LYS A 48 -21.04 19.90 -2.44
C LYS A 48 -20.67 18.46 -2.83
N SER A 49 -21.32 17.91 -3.86
CA SER A 49 -21.02 16.57 -4.35
C SER A 49 -19.59 16.44 -4.88
N GLY A 50 -19.06 17.46 -5.56
CA GLY A 50 -17.67 17.50 -6.01
C GLY A 50 -16.67 17.49 -4.85
N THR A 51 -16.91 18.30 -3.82
CA THR A 51 -16.07 18.31 -2.61
C THR A 51 -16.16 16.98 -1.87
N ASP A 52 -17.36 16.41 -1.72
CA ASP A 52 -17.57 15.12 -1.07
C ASP A 52 -16.84 13.99 -1.84
N LEU A 53 -16.84 14.04 -3.18
CA LEU A 53 -16.09 13.11 -4.03
C LEU A 53 -14.58 13.23 -3.82
N VAL A 54 -14.01 14.44 -3.88
CA VAL A 54 -12.56 14.65 -3.64
C VAL A 54 -12.14 14.13 -2.27
N ASN A 55 -12.95 14.42 -1.24
CA ASN A 55 -12.70 13.90 0.11
C ASN A 55 -12.75 12.37 0.18
N ALA A 56 -13.67 11.72 -0.56
CA ALA A 56 -13.72 10.28 -0.65
C ALA A 56 -12.50 9.70 -1.36
N LEU A 57 -12.05 10.32 -2.45
CA LEU A 57 -10.84 9.93 -3.18
C LEU A 57 -9.58 10.03 -2.30
N HIS A 58 -9.45 11.10 -1.51
CA HIS A 58 -8.35 11.22 -0.54
C HIS A 58 -8.38 10.09 0.50
N LYS A 59 -9.54 9.78 1.08
CA LYS A 59 -9.67 8.67 2.05
C LYS A 59 -9.32 7.31 1.45
N ILE A 60 -9.69 7.08 0.20
CA ILE A 60 -9.33 5.85 -0.53
C ILE A 60 -7.83 5.82 -0.77
N SER A 61 -7.23 6.93 -1.21
CA SER A 61 -5.78 7.07 -1.42
C SER A 61 -5.00 6.74 -0.15
N ASP A 62 -5.39 7.33 0.98
CA ASP A 62 -4.77 7.09 2.29
C ASP A 62 -4.89 5.62 2.71
N SER A 63 -6.05 5.01 2.47
CA SER A 63 -6.29 3.60 2.79
C SER A 63 -5.43 2.66 1.95
N ILE A 64 -5.30 2.93 0.65
CA ILE A 64 -4.44 2.18 -0.27
C ILE A 64 -2.96 2.32 0.12
N ALA A 65 -2.51 3.53 0.44
CA ALA A 65 -1.15 3.79 0.88
C ALA A 65 -0.84 3.05 2.19
N LYS A 66 -1.78 3.08 3.15
CA LYS A 66 -1.65 2.35 4.41
C LYS A 66 -1.57 0.84 4.20
N ASP A 67 -2.39 0.29 3.33
CA ASP A 67 -2.37 -1.15 3.04
C ASP A 67 -1.06 -1.57 2.35
N GLY A 68 -0.59 -0.78 1.39
CA GLY A 68 0.72 -0.99 0.76
C GLY A 68 1.87 -0.99 1.77
N ASN A 69 1.86 -0.06 2.73
CA ASN A 69 2.86 -0.02 3.80
C ASN A 69 2.78 -1.25 4.73
N ASN A 70 1.57 -1.69 5.09
CA ASN A 70 1.38 -2.89 5.90
C ASN A 70 1.89 -4.15 5.20
N ILE A 71 1.57 -4.32 3.91
CA ILE A 71 2.05 -5.44 3.08
C ILE A 71 3.59 -5.45 3.04
N HIS A 72 4.19 -4.27 2.87
CA HIS A 72 5.65 -4.14 2.87
C HIS A 72 6.26 -4.51 4.22
N SER A 73 5.69 -4.01 5.33
CA SER A 73 6.16 -4.30 6.70
C SER A 73 6.09 -5.79 7.02
N VAL A 74 4.95 -6.42 6.75
CA VAL A 74 4.74 -7.86 6.99
C VAL A 74 5.75 -8.69 6.19
N ALA A 75 6.05 -8.31 4.94
CA ALA A 75 7.04 -9.01 4.14
C ALA A 75 8.47 -8.88 4.70
N GLN A 76 8.82 -7.73 5.28
CA GLN A 76 10.11 -7.55 5.97
C GLN A 76 10.20 -8.43 7.21
N GLU A 77 9.14 -8.47 8.03
CA GLU A 77 9.09 -9.31 9.24
C GLU A 77 9.24 -10.80 8.89
N PHE A 78 8.51 -11.29 7.89
CA PHE A 78 8.63 -12.68 7.46
C PHE A 78 10.03 -13.00 6.91
N ALA A 79 10.64 -12.07 6.16
CA ALA A 79 12.00 -12.27 5.67
C ALA A 79 13.05 -12.34 6.79
N ALA A 80 12.89 -11.53 7.84
CA ALA A 80 13.74 -11.58 9.02
C ALA A 80 13.60 -12.93 9.76
N ILE A 81 12.37 -13.44 9.87
CA ILE A 81 12.10 -14.77 10.44
C ILE A 81 12.73 -15.87 9.58
N ASP A 82 12.58 -15.82 8.26
CA ASP A 82 13.17 -16.79 7.32
C ASP A 82 14.69 -16.83 7.45
N GLN A 83 15.34 -15.67 7.58
CA GLN A 83 16.78 -15.59 7.78
C GLN A 83 17.21 -16.17 9.12
N LYS A 84 16.44 -15.93 10.19
CA LYS A 84 16.70 -16.51 11.51
C LYS A 84 16.61 -18.03 11.50
N ILE A 85 15.57 -18.58 10.85
CA ILE A 85 15.39 -20.03 10.69
C ILE A 85 16.54 -20.63 9.88
N LYS A 86 16.94 -19.97 8.77
CA LYS A 86 18.06 -20.41 7.95
C LYS A 86 19.37 -20.48 8.76
N ASN A 87 19.68 -19.42 9.51
CA ASN A 87 20.88 -19.38 10.35
C ASN A 87 20.87 -20.47 11.43
N GLN A 88 19.70 -20.75 12.03
CA GLN A 88 19.55 -21.84 13.00
C GLN A 88 19.77 -23.20 12.34
N LEU A 89 19.18 -23.44 11.16
CA LEU A 89 19.35 -24.68 10.42
C LEU A 89 20.80 -24.91 9.97
N ASP A 90 21.48 -23.87 9.49
CA ASP A 90 22.89 -23.91 9.13
C ASP A 90 23.76 -24.22 10.36
N SER A 91 23.45 -23.63 11.53
CA SER A 91 24.16 -23.93 12.78
C SER A 91 23.98 -25.37 13.27
N LEU A 92 22.77 -25.93 13.11
CA LEU A 92 22.47 -27.34 13.39
C LEU A 92 23.18 -28.27 12.40
N SER A 93 23.26 -27.89 11.13
CA SER A 93 23.97 -28.65 10.10
C SER A 93 25.48 -28.67 10.30
N LEU A 94 26.08 -27.56 10.76
CA LEU A 94 27.50 -27.50 11.13
C LEU A 94 27.80 -28.18 12.47
N GLY A 95 26.86 -28.16 13.42
CA GLY A 95 26.98 -28.87 14.70
C GLY A 95 26.90 -30.39 14.61
N GLY A 96 26.39 -30.93 13.48
CA GLY A 96 26.31 -32.37 13.20
C GLY A 96 27.57 -33.00 12.60
N ARG A 97 28.68 -32.25 12.46
CA ARG A 97 29.98 -32.78 12.01
C ARG A 97 31.03 -32.80 13.11
N LEU A 98 30.70 -33.32 14.29
CA LEU A 98 31.67 -33.87 15.23
C LEU A 98 31.07 -35.09 15.93
N ARG A 99 31.49 -36.26 15.45
CA ARG A 99 31.24 -37.64 15.93
C ARG A 99 30.05 -38.37 15.31
#